data_AF-W3WNJ1-F1
#
_entry.id   AF-W3WNJ1-F1
#
_cell.length_a   1.000
_cell.length_b   1.000
_cell.length_c   1.000
_cell.angle_alpha   90.00
_cell.angle_beta   90.00
_cell.angle_gamma   90.00
#
_symmetry.space_group_name_H-M   'P 1'
#
loop_
_entity.id
_entity.type
_entity.pdbx_description
1 polymer ?
#
loop_
_entity_poly.entity_id
_entity_poly.type
_entity_poly.pdbx_seq_one_letter_code
_entity_poly.pdbx_strand_id
1 'polypeptide(L)'
;MLKYVYMACALGASIIFLWLSLTGPPPPIAHHTYLPEVEARPRFLLGNVTYRHFDDTAERLWDELVPSNNGAVLATNITSGFHFWAIPAMFHQLRCLREIRQEFIALSRSGAEARRFMSDRGPGSSYANVSYCFDYVRQSILCHADTTLHPVAQLTPEQKIIDGNALWHMCKDDSILYQWAQTSGMPHQDYLIREHPISG
;
A
#
# COMPACT_ATOMS: atom_id res chain seq x y z
N MET A 1 35.46 -12.29 -44.14
CA MET A 1 34.36 -11.35 -44.48
C MET A 1 33.11 -11.56 -43.64
N LEU A 2 32.61 -12.78 -43.44
CA LEU A 2 31.34 -13.05 -42.71
C LEU A 2 31.28 -12.50 -41.27
N LYS A 3 32.38 -12.56 -40.51
CA LYS A 3 32.46 -12.02 -39.13
C LYS A 3 32.27 -10.49 -39.06
N TYR A 4 32.82 -9.76 -40.02
CA TYR A 4 32.72 -8.29 -40.06
C TYR A 4 31.31 -7.83 -40.42
N VAL A 5 30.64 -8.55 -41.32
CA VAL A 5 29.23 -8.32 -41.65
C VAL A 5 28.35 -8.57 -40.42
N TYR A 6 28.59 -9.67 -39.70
CA TYR A 6 27.83 -9.99 -38.49
C TYR A 6 28.00 -8.94 -37.39
N MET A 7 29.23 -8.47 -37.13
CA MET A 7 29.48 -7.43 -36.13
C MET A 7 28.83 -6.10 -36.52
N ALA A 8 28.85 -5.73 -37.81
CA ALA A 8 28.20 -4.51 -38.29
C ALA A 8 26.67 -4.58 -38.12
N CYS A 9 26.04 -5.71 -38.43
CA CYS A 9 24.60 -5.92 -38.22
C CYS A 9 24.23 -5.90 -36.73
N ALA A 10 25.04 -6.53 -35.87
CA ALA A 10 24.79 -6.55 -34.42
C ALA A 10 24.90 -5.15 -33.81
N LEU A 11 25.92 -4.37 -34.20
CA LEU A 11 26.06 -2.97 -33.78
C LEU A 11 24.90 -2.11 -34.27
N GLY A 12 24.49 -2.27 -35.53
CA GLY A 12 23.33 -1.57 -36.10
C GLY A 12 22.05 -1.88 -35.34
N ALA A 13 21.79 -3.16 -35.04
CA ALA A 13 20.64 -3.58 -34.25
C ALA A 13 20.68 -2.99 -32.83
N SER A 14 21.82 -3.04 -32.14
CA SER A 14 21.97 -2.48 -30.80
C SER A 14 21.77 -0.97 -30.76
N ILE A 15 22.27 -0.24 -31.77
CA ILE A 15 22.06 1.22 -31.90
C ILE A 15 20.59 1.52 -32.14
N ILE A 16 19.91 0.75 -33.00
CA ILE A 16 18.48 0.89 -33.26
C ILE A 16 17.67 0.60 -31.99
N PHE A 17 17.99 -0.46 -31.24
CA PHE A 17 17.35 -0.77 -29.96
C PHE A 17 17.58 0.32 -28.92
N LEU A 18 18.81 0.83 -28.80
CA LEU A 18 19.12 1.92 -27.87
C LEU A 18 18.38 3.20 -28.26
N TRP A 19 18.35 3.54 -29.55
CA TRP A 19 17.60 4.69 -30.06
C TRP A 19 16.10 4.52 -29.81
N LEU A 20 15.51 3.37 -30.13
CA LEU A 20 14.10 3.06 -29.82
C LEU A 20 13.80 3.08 -28.32
N SER A 21 14.75 2.74 -27.44
CA SER A 21 14.56 2.85 -26.00
C SER A 21 14.63 4.29 -25.47
N LEU A 22 15.34 5.17 -26.17
CA LEU A 22 15.53 6.58 -25.80
C LEU A 22 14.50 7.52 -26.45
N THR A 23 14.05 7.21 -27.66
CA THR A 23 13.15 8.05 -28.47
C THR A 23 11.84 7.36 -28.81
N GLY A 24 11.68 6.08 -28.49
CA GLY A 24 10.41 5.40 -28.61
C GLY A 24 9.37 6.04 -27.69
N PRO A 25 8.07 5.92 -28.02
CA PRO A 25 7.03 6.34 -27.10
C PRO A 25 7.25 5.62 -25.76
N PRO A 26 7.01 6.29 -24.62
CA PRO A 26 7.03 5.61 -23.33
C PRO A 26 6.16 4.35 -23.40
N PRO A 27 6.49 3.28 -22.64
CA PRO A 27 5.69 2.06 -22.65
C PRO A 27 4.21 2.43 -22.49
N PRO A 28 3.32 1.82 -23.30
CA PRO A 28 1.94 2.25 -23.41
C PRO A 28 1.30 2.28 -22.02
N ILE A 29 0.99 3.49 -21.56
CA ILE A 29 0.32 3.71 -20.28
C ILE A 29 -1.09 3.15 -20.45
N ALA A 30 -1.44 2.15 -19.66
CA ALA A 30 -2.77 1.56 -19.70
C ALA A 30 -3.78 2.50 -19.06
N HIS A 31 -4.30 3.45 -19.86
CA HIS A 31 -5.39 4.34 -19.44
C HIS A 31 -6.71 3.58 -19.22
N HIS A 32 -6.87 2.43 -19.87
CA HIS A 32 -8.03 1.58 -19.75
C HIS A 32 -7.57 0.17 -19.36
N THR A 33 -7.46 -0.04 -18.06
CA THR A 33 -7.18 -1.37 -17.50
C THR A 33 -8.48 -1.95 -16.96
N TYR A 34 -8.78 -3.20 -17.29
CA TYR A 34 -9.92 -3.87 -16.69
C TYR A 34 -9.58 -4.25 -15.24
N LEU A 35 -10.21 -3.57 -14.28
CA LEU A 35 -10.31 -4.01 -12.90
C LEU A 35 -11.69 -4.64 -12.71
N PRO A 36 -11.81 -5.74 -11.95
CA PRO A 36 -13.12 -6.23 -11.55
C PRO A 36 -13.86 -5.13 -10.80
N GLU A 37 -15.17 -5.00 -11.02
CA GLU A 37 -15.99 -4.02 -10.31
C GLU A 37 -15.92 -4.31 -8.80
N VAL A 38 -15.42 -3.34 -8.04
CA VAL A 38 -15.29 -3.44 -6.59
C VAL A 38 -16.51 -2.78 -5.95
N GLU A 39 -17.41 -3.59 -5.40
CA GLU A 39 -18.58 -3.09 -4.68
C GLU A 39 -18.17 -2.46 -3.34
N ALA A 40 -18.57 -1.21 -3.10
CA ALA A 40 -18.36 -0.56 -1.80
C ALA A 40 -19.36 -1.11 -0.77
N ARG A 41 -18.85 -1.73 0.29
CA ARG A 41 -19.69 -2.28 1.37
C ARG A 41 -19.43 -1.54 2.68
N PRO A 42 -20.48 -1.00 3.35
CA PRO A 42 -20.29 -0.39 4.65
C PRO A 42 -19.82 -1.44 5.65
N ARG A 43 -18.71 -1.16 6.34
CA ARG A 43 -18.16 -2.05 7.37
C ARG A 43 -17.90 -1.25 8.63
N PHE A 44 -18.44 -1.72 9.75
CA PHE A 44 -18.09 -1.21 11.06
C PHE A 44 -16.77 -1.85 11.51
N LEU A 45 -15.70 -1.07 11.63
CA LEU A 45 -14.34 -1.58 11.84
C LEU A 45 -13.92 -1.60 13.33
N LEU A 46 -14.75 -1.09 14.23
CA LEU A 46 -14.43 -0.88 15.65
C LEU A 46 -14.55 -2.13 16.56
N GLY A 47 -14.94 -3.30 16.02
CA GLY A 47 -15.23 -4.48 16.83
C GLY A 47 -14.09 -5.49 17.00
N ASN A 48 -13.10 -5.52 16.09
CA ASN A 48 -12.08 -6.57 16.09
C ASN A 48 -10.73 -6.05 16.57
N VAL A 49 -10.40 -6.31 17.84
CA VAL A 49 -9.14 -5.89 18.46
C VAL A 49 -7.98 -6.87 18.28
N THR A 50 -8.23 -8.04 17.68
CA THR A 50 -7.21 -9.11 17.59
C THR A 50 -5.98 -8.71 16.78
N TYR A 51 -6.13 -7.79 15.83
CA TYR A 51 -5.02 -7.25 15.02
C TYR A 51 -4.11 -6.27 15.79
N ARG A 52 -4.52 -5.80 16.97
CA ARG A 52 -3.77 -4.77 17.72
C ARG A 52 -2.54 -5.36 18.41
N HIS A 53 -2.65 -6.56 18.95
CA HIS A 53 -1.61 -7.14 19.83
C HIS A 53 -0.28 -7.39 19.12
N PHE A 54 0.85 -7.19 19.79
CA PHE A 54 2.19 -7.49 19.27
C PHE A 54 2.63 -8.92 19.63
N ASP A 55 1.72 -9.89 19.54
CA ASP A 55 1.95 -11.30 19.86
C ASP A 55 1.86 -12.19 18.60
N ASP A 56 2.25 -13.45 18.75
CA ASP A 56 2.28 -14.42 17.64
C ASP A 56 0.88 -14.68 17.05
N THR A 57 -0.19 -14.45 17.81
CA THR A 57 -1.56 -14.66 17.32
C THR A 57 -1.94 -13.55 16.35
N ALA A 58 -1.69 -12.31 16.73
CA ALA A 58 -1.85 -11.19 15.82
C ALA A 58 -0.91 -11.32 14.62
N GLU A 59 0.34 -11.74 14.81
CA GLU A 59 1.30 -11.89 13.71
C GLU A 59 0.76 -12.81 12.60
N ARG A 60 0.15 -13.95 12.95
CA ARG A 60 -0.53 -14.82 11.98
C ARG A 60 -1.68 -14.13 11.25
N LEU A 61 -2.48 -13.34 11.95
CA LEU A 61 -3.56 -12.57 11.32
C LEU A 61 -3.02 -11.52 10.35
N TRP A 62 -1.86 -10.92 10.66
CA TRP A 62 -1.18 -9.98 9.77
C TRP A 62 -0.58 -10.68 8.54
N ASP A 63 -0.11 -11.92 8.68
CA ASP A 63 0.37 -12.75 7.55
C ASP A 63 -0.74 -13.05 6.55
N GLU A 64 -1.97 -13.25 7.03
CA GLU A 64 -3.14 -13.55 6.22
C GLU A 64 -3.71 -12.33 5.47
N LEU A 65 -3.24 -11.10 5.75
CA LEU A 65 -3.72 -9.88 5.08
C LEU A 65 -3.34 -9.83 3.60
N VAL A 66 -2.27 -10.50 3.21
CA VAL A 66 -1.79 -10.58 1.83
C VAL A 66 -1.94 -12.04 1.38
N PRO A 67 -2.59 -12.31 0.24
CA PRO A 67 -2.75 -13.67 -0.25
C PRO A 67 -1.40 -14.29 -0.61
N SER A 68 -1.33 -15.62 -0.67
CA SER A 68 -0.10 -16.39 -0.89
C SER A 68 0.64 -16.06 -2.19
N ASN A 69 -0.05 -15.48 -3.18
CA ASN A 69 0.55 -14.96 -4.42
C ASN A 69 1.04 -13.51 -4.31
N ASN A 70 1.18 -12.98 -3.08
CA ASN A 70 1.61 -11.61 -2.76
C ASN A 70 0.68 -10.51 -3.33
N GLY A 71 -0.58 -10.84 -3.63
CA GLY A 71 -1.52 -9.91 -4.23
C GLY A 71 -1.30 -9.67 -5.73
N ALA A 72 -0.47 -10.47 -6.39
CA ALA A 72 -0.22 -10.33 -7.82
C ALA A 72 -1.46 -10.65 -8.65
N VAL A 73 -1.76 -9.80 -9.64
CA VAL A 73 -2.87 -9.95 -10.58
C VAL A 73 -2.35 -9.84 -12.02
N LEU A 74 -3.01 -10.54 -12.95
CA LEU A 74 -2.79 -10.35 -14.37
C LEU A 74 -3.74 -9.25 -14.87
N ALA A 75 -3.20 -8.09 -15.17
CA ALA A 75 -3.94 -6.96 -15.69
C ALA A 75 -3.92 -6.95 -17.22
N THR A 76 -4.99 -6.47 -17.84
CA THR A 76 -5.12 -6.37 -19.30
C THR A 76 -5.44 -4.93 -19.70
N ASN A 77 -4.61 -4.38 -20.57
CA ASN A 77 -4.93 -3.14 -21.27
C ASN A 77 -5.98 -3.47 -22.35
N ILE A 78 -7.20 -2.96 -22.19
CA ILE A 78 -8.32 -3.32 -23.08
C ILE A 78 -8.19 -2.70 -24.48
N THR A 79 -7.35 -1.68 -24.64
CA THR A 79 -7.13 -1.02 -25.93
C THR A 79 -6.08 -1.75 -26.77
N SER A 80 -4.98 -2.21 -26.15
CA SER A 80 -3.88 -2.89 -26.86
C SER A 80 -3.96 -4.41 -26.81
N GLY A 81 -4.77 -4.98 -25.91
CA GLY A 81 -4.76 -6.41 -25.61
C GLY A 81 -3.49 -6.88 -24.87
N PHE A 82 -2.63 -5.96 -24.44
CA PHE A 82 -1.41 -6.29 -23.72
C PHE A 82 -1.72 -6.72 -22.28
N HIS A 83 -1.14 -7.84 -21.86
CA HIS A 83 -1.26 -8.38 -20.51
C HIS A 83 0.03 -8.14 -19.72
N PHE A 84 -0.09 -7.76 -18.45
CA PHE A 84 1.05 -7.57 -17.56
C PHE A 84 0.72 -7.98 -16.12
N TRP A 85 1.73 -8.46 -15.40
CA TRP A 85 1.61 -8.71 -13.98
C TRP A 85 1.71 -7.39 -13.21
N ALA A 86 0.80 -7.21 -12.26
CA ALA A 86 0.78 -6.05 -11.38
C ALA A 86 0.39 -6.45 -9.96
N ILE A 87 0.62 -5.56 -9.01
CA ILE A 87 0.16 -5.69 -7.62
C ILE A 87 -0.70 -4.46 -7.32
N PRO A 88 -1.98 -4.61 -6.92
CA PRO A 88 -2.77 -3.49 -6.41
C PRO A 88 -2.09 -2.81 -5.22
N ALA A 89 -2.10 -1.48 -5.20
CA ALA A 89 -1.43 -0.66 -4.19
C ALA A 89 -1.85 -1.04 -2.76
N MET A 90 -3.11 -1.42 -2.54
CA MET A 90 -3.59 -1.92 -1.25
C MET A 90 -2.72 -3.06 -0.69
N PHE A 91 -2.36 -4.06 -1.49
CA PHE A 91 -1.55 -5.19 -1.01
C PHE A 91 -0.10 -4.77 -0.72
N HIS A 92 0.44 -3.83 -1.51
CA HIS A 92 1.75 -3.26 -1.24
C HIS A 92 1.73 -2.45 0.08
N GLN A 93 0.72 -1.61 0.29
CA GLN A 93 0.53 -0.84 1.53
C GLN A 93 0.43 -1.76 2.76
N LEU A 94 -0.33 -2.86 2.67
CA LEU A 94 -0.44 -3.85 3.74
C LEU A 94 0.89 -4.54 4.04
N ARG A 95 1.63 -4.95 3.01
CA ARG A 95 2.96 -5.54 3.18
C ARG A 95 3.93 -4.56 3.85
N CYS A 96 4.04 -3.33 3.35
CA CYS A 96 4.92 -2.32 3.95
C CYS A 96 4.56 -2.05 5.41
N LEU A 97 3.27 -1.89 5.72
CA LEU A 97 2.82 -1.68 7.09
C LEU A 97 3.18 -2.87 8.00
N ARG A 98 3.03 -4.10 7.50
CA ARG A 98 3.42 -5.32 8.21
C ARG A 98 4.94 -5.35 8.45
N GLU A 99 5.76 -5.06 7.44
CA GLU A 99 7.22 -5.01 7.58
C GLU A 99 7.65 -3.98 8.64
N ILE A 100 7.09 -2.77 8.60
CA ILE A 100 7.32 -1.74 9.63
C ILE A 100 6.92 -2.24 11.02
N ARG A 101 5.76 -2.90 11.13
CA ARG A 101 5.27 -3.49 12.39
C ARG A 101 6.24 -4.55 12.91
N GLN A 102 6.75 -5.43 12.05
CA GLN A 102 7.68 -6.48 12.44
C GLN A 102 9.01 -5.91 12.97
N GLU A 103 9.58 -4.94 12.27
CA GLU A 103 10.79 -4.25 12.73
C GLU A 103 10.56 -3.50 14.04
N PHE A 104 9.40 -2.85 14.18
CA PHE A 104 9.00 -2.21 15.43
C PHE A 104 8.96 -3.20 16.60
N ILE A 105 8.36 -4.38 16.41
CA ILE A 105 8.30 -5.45 17.42
C ILE A 105 9.71 -5.95 17.76
N ALA A 106 10.54 -6.19 16.73
CA ALA A 106 11.90 -6.69 16.91
C ALA A 106 12.76 -5.72 17.75
N LEU A 107 12.71 -4.43 17.44
CA LEU A 107 13.40 -3.38 18.18
C LEU A 107 12.83 -3.21 19.59
N SER A 108 11.53 -3.49 19.79
CA SER A 108 10.85 -3.41 21.09
C SER A 108 11.17 -4.58 22.05
N ARG A 109 12.07 -5.49 21.69
CA ARG A 109 12.49 -6.62 22.54
C ARG A 109 13.78 -6.38 23.34
N SER A 110 14.57 -5.36 22.97
CA SER A 110 15.88 -5.10 23.59
C SER A 110 15.88 -3.84 24.48
N GLY A 111 16.42 -3.94 25.69
CA GLY A 111 16.52 -2.81 26.63
C GLY A 111 15.41 -2.79 27.69
N ALA A 112 15.63 -2.03 28.76
CA ALA A 112 14.69 -1.96 29.89
C ALA A 112 13.42 -1.16 29.52
N GLU A 113 13.61 -0.08 28.78
CA GLU A 113 12.56 0.82 28.28
C GLU A 113 11.63 0.10 27.30
N ALA A 114 12.20 -0.67 26.37
CA ALA A 114 11.44 -1.46 25.40
C ALA A 114 10.59 -2.55 26.08
N ARG A 115 11.17 -3.25 27.07
CA ARG A 115 10.41 -4.21 27.89
C ARG A 115 9.27 -3.55 28.66
N ARG A 116 9.50 -2.34 29.20
CA ARG A 116 8.47 -1.55 29.89
C ARG A 116 7.35 -1.13 28.94
N PHE A 117 7.70 -0.70 27.72
CA PHE A 117 6.72 -0.43 26.68
C PHE A 117 5.87 -1.67 26.36
N MET A 118 6.49 -2.83 26.18
CA MET A 118 5.78 -4.07 25.84
C MET A 118 4.91 -4.63 26.99
N SER A 119 5.21 -4.28 28.25
CA SER A 119 4.49 -4.74 29.43
C SER A 119 3.34 -3.82 29.85
N ASP A 120 3.45 -2.51 29.63
CA ASP A 120 2.39 -1.55 29.96
C ASP A 120 1.31 -1.55 28.87
N ARG A 121 0.27 -2.35 29.07
CA ARG A 121 -0.88 -2.50 28.15
C ARG A 121 -2.14 -1.78 28.65
N GLY A 122 -2.00 -0.89 29.63
CA GLY A 122 -3.13 -0.18 30.21
C GLY A 122 -3.83 0.75 29.21
N PRO A 123 -5.10 1.12 29.43
CA PRO A 123 -5.75 2.18 28.67
C PRO A 123 -4.91 3.47 28.71
N GLY A 124 -4.71 4.11 27.56
CA GLY A 124 -3.89 5.32 27.43
C GLY A 124 -2.37 5.11 27.46
N SER A 125 -1.90 3.87 27.62
CA SER A 125 -0.48 3.54 27.51
C SER A 125 0.05 3.79 26.09
N SER A 126 1.38 3.98 25.98
CA SER A 126 2.04 4.08 24.67
C SER A 126 1.81 2.81 23.83
N TYR A 127 1.83 1.63 24.46
CA TYR A 127 1.49 0.37 23.80
C TYR A 127 0.09 0.41 23.20
N ALA A 128 -0.92 0.81 23.98
CA ALA A 128 -2.30 0.86 23.53
C ALA A 128 -2.46 1.83 22.34
N ASN A 129 -1.79 2.99 22.40
CA ASN A 129 -1.82 3.97 21.32
C ASN A 129 -1.14 3.45 20.05
N VAL A 130 0.07 2.90 20.14
CA VAL A 130 0.82 2.42 18.96
C VAL A 130 0.14 1.20 18.34
N SER A 131 -0.32 0.25 19.15
CA SER A 131 -1.06 -0.93 18.66
C SER A 131 -2.36 -0.54 17.96
N TYR A 132 -3.09 0.44 18.51
CA TYR A 132 -4.27 1.01 17.86
C TYR A 132 -3.92 1.70 16.54
N CYS A 133 -2.83 2.48 16.48
CA CYS A 133 -2.40 3.15 15.23
C CYS A 133 -2.14 2.15 14.10
N PHE A 134 -1.41 1.06 14.36
CA PHE A 134 -1.17 0.03 13.33
C PHE A 134 -2.48 -0.59 12.82
N ASP A 135 -3.40 -0.97 13.71
CA ASP A 135 -4.69 -1.54 13.33
C ASP A 135 -5.56 -0.50 12.60
N TYR A 136 -5.53 0.76 13.01
CA TYR A 136 -6.25 1.86 12.36
C TYR A 136 -5.76 2.10 10.92
N VAL A 137 -4.44 2.13 10.70
CA VAL A 137 -3.88 2.28 9.34
C VAL A 137 -4.23 1.06 8.48
N ARG A 138 -4.13 -0.16 9.02
CA ARG A 138 -4.58 -1.40 8.34
C ARG A 138 -6.04 -1.31 7.92
N GLN A 139 -6.91 -0.85 8.82
CA GLN A 139 -8.33 -0.63 8.55
C GLN A 139 -8.55 0.41 7.45
N SER A 140 -7.82 1.52 7.48
CA SER A 140 -7.90 2.57 6.46
C SER A 140 -7.51 2.04 5.07
N ILE A 141 -6.43 1.27 4.98
CA ILE A 141 -5.97 0.62 3.74
C ILE A 141 -7.06 -0.31 3.19
N LEU A 142 -7.63 -1.17 4.05
CA LEU A 142 -8.69 -2.10 3.64
C LEU A 142 -10.00 -1.38 3.25
N CYS A 143 -10.30 -0.25 3.89
CA CYS A 143 -11.51 0.53 3.62
C CYS A 143 -11.43 1.27 2.28
N HIS A 144 -10.24 1.75 1.91
CA HIS A 144 -10.03 2.47 0.65
C HIS A 144 -9.61 1.57 -0.50
N ALA A 145 -9.09 0.37 -0.19
CA ALA A 145 -8.72 -0.68 -1.14
C ALA A 145 -8.12 -0.15 -2.43
N ASP A 146 -7.04 0.65 -2.32
CA ASP A 146 -6.42 1.35 -3.45
C ASP A 146 -6.08 0.36 -4.58
N THR A 147 -6.82 0.50 -5.69
CA THR A 147 -6.74 -0.38 -6.86
C THR A 147 -5.68 0.07 -7.86
N THR A 148 -4.88 1.09 -7.55
CA THR A 148 -3.76 1.53 -8.40
C THR A 148 -2.84 0.33 -8.65
N LEU A 149 -2.57 0.01 -9.91
CA LEU A 149 -1.81 -1.17 -10.29
C LEU A 149 -0.32 -0.85 -10.36
N HIS A 150 0.49 -1.55 -9.56
CA HIS A 150 1.94 -1.48 -9.59
C HIS A 150 2.50 -2.57 -10.50
N PRO A 151 3.00 -2.26 -11.71
CA PRO A 151 3.57 -3.24 -12.61
C PRO A 151 4.74 -3.96 -11.94
N VAL A 152 4.79 -5.28 -12.12
CA VAL A 152 5.94 -6.08 -11.71
C VAL A 152 6.91 -6.12 -12.88
N ALA A 153 7.98 -5.34 -12.81
CA ALA A 153 9.05 -5.39 -13.80
C ALA A 153 10.08 -6.44 -13.39
N GLN A 154 10.49 -7.32 -14.30
CA GLN A 154 11.72 -8.11 -14.12
C GLN A 154 12.88 -7.34 -14.74
N LEU A 155 13.85 -6.92 -13.93
CA LEU A 155 15.10 -6.35 -14.44
C LEU A 155 16.09 -7.45 -14.86
N THR A 156 16.08 -8.57 -14.14
CA THR A 156 16.83 -9.79 -14.46
C THR A 156 15.96 -11.02 -14.13
N PRO A 157 16.31 -12.24 -14.58
CA PRO A 157 15.57 -13.45 -14.21
C PRO A 157 15.47 -13.65 -12.68
N GLU A 158 16.44 -13.14 -11.93
CA GLU A 158 16.52 -13.22 -10.47
C GLU A 158 15.95 -11.99 -9.74
N GLN A 159 15.77 -10.85 -10.43
CA GLN A 159 15.35 -9.58 -9.82
C GLN A 159 14.02 -9.10 -10.38
N LYS A 160 12.98 -9.21 -9.55
CA LYS A 160 11.71 -8.51 -9.74
C LYS A 160 11.78 -7.17 -9.01
N ILE A 161 11.57 -6.09 -9.73
CA ILE A 161 11.29 -4.78 -9.15
C ILE A 161 9.78 -4.58 -9.08
N ILE A 162 9.31 -4.28 -7.89
CA ILE A 162 7.99 -3.71 -7.64
C ILE A 162 8.27 -2.24 -7.30
N ASP A 163 8.42 -1.39 -8.32
CA ASP A 163 8.73 0.03 -8.08
C ASP A 163 7.41 0.75 -7.83
N GLY A 164 7.18 1.15 -6.58
CA GLY A 164 6.02 1.94 -6.21
C GLY A 164 6.13 3.42 -6.55
N ASN A 165 7.26 3.88 -7.09
CA ASN A 165 7.58 5.30 -7.16
C ASN A 165 7.32 5.97 -8.52
N ALA A 166 6.78 5.25 -9.51
CA ALA A 166 6.60 5.76 -10.87
C ALA A 166 5.18 5.51 -11.43
N LEU A 167 4.15 5.65 -10.59
CA LEU A 167 2.77 5.34 -10.95
C LEU A 167 1.85 6.54 -10.79
N TRP A 168 0.90 6.64 -11.71
CA TRP A 168 -0.16 7.63 -11.65
C TRP A 168 -1.22 7.16 -10.65
N HIS A 169 -1.40 7.93 -9.58
CA HIS A 169 -2.46 7.71 -8.60
C HIS A 169 -3.67 8.58 -8.94
N MET A 170 -4.87 8.04 -8.71
CA MET A 170 -6.10 8.83 -8.73
C MET A 170 -6.41 9.27 -7.30
N CYS A 171 -5.87 10.42 -6.90
CA CYS A 171 -6.06 10.95 -5.56
C CYS A 171 -7.39 11.71 -5.43
N LYS A 172 -7.98 11.68 -4.23
CA LYS A 172 -9.02 12.64 -3.85
C LYS A 172 -8.36 14.01 -3.67
N ASP A 173 -9.08 15.07 -3.99
CA ASP A 173 -8.65 16.44 -3.68
C ASP A 173 -8.72 16.67 -2.16
N ASP A 174 -7.55 16.67 -1.51
CA ASP A 174 -7.41 16.84 -0.07
C ASP A 174 -7.49 18.31 0.36
N SER A 175 -7.33 19.26 -0.58
CA SER A 175 -7.38 20.70 -0.29
C SER A 175 -8.72 21.12 0.31
N ILE A 176 -9.80 20.44 -0.08
CA ILE A 176 -11.15 20.63 0.47
C ILE A 176 -11.16 20.32 1.97
N LEU A 177 -10.48 19.26 2.41
CA LEU A 177 -10.39 18.90 3.83
C LEU A 177 -9.53 19.90 4.60
N TYR A 178 -8.40 20.32 4.04
CA TYR A 178 -7.57 21.37 4.66
C TYR A 178 -8.36 22.68 4.83
N GLN A 179 -9.04 23.12 3.78
CA GLN A 179 -9.85 24.33 3.81
C GLN A 179 -11.00 24.22 4.82
N TRP A 180 -11.70 23.09 4.84
CA TRP A 180 -12.77 22.85 5.80
C TRP A 180 -12.26 22.85 7.25
N ALA A 181 -11.15 22.18 7.53
CA ALA A 181 -10.54 22.16 8.86
C ALA A 181 -10.11 23.56 9.32
N GLN A 182 -9.46 24.33 8.45
CA GLN A 182 -9.02 25.69 8.74
C GLN A 182 -10.19 26.64 9.02
N THR A 183 -11.27 26.55 8.25
CA THR A 183 -12.46 27.40 8.39
C THR A 183 -13.35 27.00 9.58
N SER A 184 -13.27 25.76 10.05
CA SER A 184 -14.07 25.25 11.17
C SER A 184 -13.59 25.74 12.55
N GLY A 185 -12.36 26.27 12.66
CA GLY A 185 -11.78 26.72 13.93
C GLY A 185 -11.43 25.56 14.90
N MET A 186 -10.95 25.88 16.11
CA MET A 186 -10.69 24.87 17.14
C MET A 186 -11.98 24.58 17.92
N PRO A 187 -12.28 23.30 18.24
CA PRO A 187 -13.40 22.97 19.10
C PRO A 187 -13.21 23.58 20.50
N HIS A 188 -14.18 24.38 20.95
CA HIS A 188 -14.28 24.79 22.35
C HIS A 188 -14.77 23.62 23.19
N GLN A 189 -14.09 23.37 24.31
CA GLN A 189 -14.32 22.19 25.17
C GLN A 189 -15.77 22.07 25.68
N ASP A 190 -16.50 23.19 25.75
CA ASP A 190 -17.87 23.29 26.23
C ASP A 190 -18.92 22.68 25.27
N TYR A 191 -18.55 22.38 24.02
CA TYR A 191 -19.49 21.89 23.00
C TYR A 191 -19.43 20.37 22.75
N LEU A 192 -18.54 19.64 23.43
CA LEU A 192 -18.30 18.23 23.12
C LEU A 192 -19.26 17.25 23.81
N ILE A 193 -20.08 17.69 24.77
CA ILE A 193 -21.12 16.84 25.37
C ILE A 193 -22.36 17.69 25.73
N ARG A 194 -23.36 17.75 24.84
CA ARG A 194 -24.76 17.81 25.30
C ARG A 194 -25.29 16.39 25.22
N GLU A 195 -25.24 15.67 26.34
CA GLU A 195 -26.04 14.46 26.47
C GLU A 195 -27.50 14.89 26.28
N HIS A 196 -28.12 14.47 25.19
CA HIS A 196 -29.56 14.50 25.11
C HIS A 196 -30.06 13.42 26.07
N PRO A 197 -30.76 13.77 27.16
CA PRO A 197 -31.35 12.77 28.03
C PRO A 197 -32.33 11.96 27.19
N ILE A 198 -32.07 10.66 27.08
CA ILE A 198 -33.02 9.71 26.52
C ILE A 198 -34.17 9.65 27.54
N SER A 199 -35.23 10.39 27.27
CA SER A 199 -36.46 10.29 28.06
C SER A 199 -37.02 8.88 27.90
N GLY A 200 -37.03 8.13 29.00
CA GLY A 200 -37.76 6.86 29.12
C GLY A 200 -39.26 7.05 29.20
#